data_AF-A0A061NEP2-F1
#
_entry.id   AF-A0A061NEP2-F1
#
_cell.length_a   1.000
_cell.length_b   1.000
_cell.length_c   1.000
_cell.angle_alpha   90.00
_cell.angle_beta   90.00
_cell.angle_gamma   90.00
#
_symmetry.space_group_name_H-M   'P 1'
#
loop_
_entity.id
_entity.type
_entity.pdbx_description
1 polymer ?
#
loop_
_entity_poly.entity_id
_entity_poly.type
_entity_poly.pdbx_seq_one_letter_code
_entity_poly.pdbx_strand_id
1 'polypeptide(L)'
;MGKEKVFMFVVSHECGESEEGEYMEAVEIVGFALVVISIVLIIGKWIRLKVPVLQRLFLPSSIIGGFFALLFGPEVLGRIITAVTGNEVMPYGIFTEPMYEVWAELPGILINVVFACLFIGFALPRLQDIWKVGGPQVALGYTISWAQYAVGILVAITILTPLFGMSLQQVHLLKSVLLAVTERQRDFPIALNH
;
A
#
# COMPACT_ATOMS: atom_id res chain seq x y z
N MET A 1 31.26 -42.23 -19.81
CA MET A 1 29.87 -41.71 -19.93
C MET A 1 28.95 -42.00 -18.72
N GLY A 2 29.45 -42.56 -17.60
CA GLY A 2 28.62 -42.87 -16.42
C GLY A 2 28.81 -41.94 -15.21
N LYS A 3 29.96 -41.28 -15.06
CA LYS A 3 30.24 -40.43 -13.89
C LYS A 3 29.47 -39.10 -13.90
N GLU A 4 29.26 -38.50 -15.08
CA GLU A 4 28.46 -37.27 -15.21
C GLU A 4 26.96 -37.50 -14.97
N LYS A 5 26.41 -38.65 -15.35
CA LYS A 5 24.99 -38.97 -15.09
C LYS A 5 24.71 -39.18 -13.61
N VAL A 6 25.64 -39.82 -12.89
CA VAL A 6 25.54 -40.00 -11.43
C VAL A 6 25.72 -38.66 -10.72
N PHE A 7 26.68 -37.83 -11.15
CA PHE A 7 26.87 -36.49 -10.60
C PHE A 7 25.64 -35.58 -10.83
N MET A 8 25.06 -35.59 -12.03
CA MET A 8 23.84 -34.83 -12.34
C MET A 8 22.63 -35.33 -11.53
N PHE A 9 22.50 -36.64 -11.31
CA PHE A 9 21.42 -37.20 -10.48
C PHE A 9 21.58 -36.86 -9.00
N VAL A 10 22.81 -36.89 -8.47
CA VAL A 10 23.11 -36.48 -7.09
C VAL A 10 22.89 -34.97 -6.90
N VAL A 11 23.34 -34.15 -7.84
CA VAL A 11 23.11 -32.69 -7.81
C VAL A 11 21.62 -32.36 -7.92
N SER A 12 20.84 -33.05 -8.76
CA SER A 12 19.38 -32.86 -8.81
C SER A 12 18.67 -33.29 -7.53
N HIS A 13 19.20 -34.28 -6.80
CA HIS A 13 18.62 -34.72 -5.53
C HIS A 13 18.98 -33.77 -4.37
N GLU A 14 20.24 -33.31 -4.30
CA GLU A 14 20.65 -32.30 -3.31
C GLU A 14 19.98 -30.94 -3.57
N CYS A 15 19.81 -30.54 -4.84
CA CYS A 15 19.06 -29.33 -5.22
C CYS A 15 17.57 -29.43 -4.84
N GLY A 16 16.97 -30.63 -4.96
CA GLY A 16 15.59 -30.88 -4.56
C GLY A 16 15.39 -30.82 -3.04
N GLU A 17 16.31 -31.39 -2.25
CA GLU A 17 16.22 -31.33 -0.78
C GLU A 17 16.47 -29.92 -0.23
N SER A 18 17.37 -29.13 -0.85
CA SER A 18 17.58 -27.72 -0.46
C SER A 18 16.38 -26.85 -0.79
N GLU A 19 15.75 -27.08 -1.96
CA GLU A 19 14.54 -26.37 -2.37
C GLU A 19 13.35 -26.73 -1.47
N GLU A 20 13.12 -28.02 -1.19
CA GLU A 20 12.04 -28.47 -0.29
C GLU A 20 12.17 -27.89 1.13
N GLY A 21 13.39 -27.78 1.66
CA GLY A 21 13.64 -27.13 2.95
C GLY A 21 13.28 -25.65 2.96
N GLU A 22 13.68 -24.91 1.92
CA GLU A 22 13.39 -23.48 1.77
C GLU A 22 11.88 -23.21 1.61
N TYR A 23 11.18 -24.06 0.84
CA TYR A 23 9.72 -23.95 0.69
C TYR A 23 8.98 -24.20 2.00
N MET A 24 9.41 -25.17 2.81
CA MET A 24 8.78 -25.46 4.09
C MET A 24 8.95 -24.31 5.08
N GLU A 25 10.13 -23.70 5.15
CA GLU A 25 10.38 -22.50 5.97
C GLU A 25 9.51 -21.32 5.51
N ALA A 26 9.43 -21.09 4.20
CA ALA A 26 8.58 -20.03 3.65
C ALA A 26 7.09 -20.23 3.99
N VAL A 27 6.58 -21.46 3.91
CA VAL A 27 5.18 -21.78 4.27
C VAL A 27 4.92 -21.52 5.75
N GLU A 28 5.85 -21.87 6.63
CA GLU A 28 5.75 -21.59 8.06
C GLU A 28 5.71 -20.08 8.34
N ILE A 29 6.59 -19.30 7.71
CA ILE A 29 6.64 -17.83 7.83
C ILE A 29 5.32 -17.22 7.34
N VAL A 30 4.82 -17.63 6.18
CA VAL A 30 3.56 -17.12 5.62
C VAL A 30 2.39 -17.45 6.55
N GLY A 31 2.31 -18.70 7.03
CA GLY A 31 1.29 -19.12 7.98
C GLY A 31 1.32 -18.29 9.26
N PHE A 32 2.50 -18.08 9.83
CA PHE A 32 2.69 -17.26 11.02
C PHE A 32 2.32 -15.78 10.77
N ALA A 33 2.77 -15.19 9.67
CA ALA A 33 2.45 -13.82 9.28
C ALA A 33 0.94 -13.59 9.15
N LEU A 34 0.20 -14.55 8.59
CA LEU A 34 -1.26 -14.52 8.46
C LEU A 34 -1.98 -14.63 9.80
N VAL A 35 -1.47 -15.46 10.72
CA VAL A 35 -2.02 -15.55 12.08
C VAL A 35 -1.82 -14.22 12.82
N VAL A 36 -0.63 -13.63 12.74
CA VAL A 36 -0.34 -12.36 13.43
C VAL A 36 -1.19 -11.22 12.89
N ILE A 37 -1.30 -11.04 11.57
CA ILE A 37 -2.15 -9.97 11.02
C ILE A 37 -3.63 -10.18 11.39
N SER A 38 -4.09 -11.45 11.48
CA SER A 38 -5.44 -11.77 11.95
C SER A 38 -5.66 -11.36 13.41
N ILE A 39 -4.69 -11.62 14.29
CA ILE A 39 -4.74 -11.16 15.69
C ILE A 39 -4.79 -9.63 15.77
N VAL A 40 -3.95 -8.94 15.00
CA VAL A 40 -3.93 -7.47 14.96
C VAL A 40 -5.27 -6.91 14.49
N LEU A 41 -5.90 -7.51 13.48
CA LEU A 41 -7.22 -7.11 13.01
C LEU A 41 -8.32 -7.39 14.03
N ILE A 42 -8.25 -8.50 14.77
CA ILE A 42 -9.17 -8.81 15.87
C ILE A 42 -9.05 -7.75 16.97
N ILE A 43 -7.83 -7.37 17.34
CA ILE A 43 -7.57 -6.29 18.31
C ILE A 43 -8.16 -4.97 17.79
N GLY A 44 -7.91 -4.61 16.52
CA GLY A 44 -8.47 -3.41 15.90
C GLY A 44 -10.00 -3.40 15.90
N LYS A 45 -10.64 -4.55 15.61
CA LYS A 45 -12.10 -4.72 15.73
C LYS A 45 -12.58 -4.57 17.17
N TRP A 46 -11.90 -5.15 18.14
CA TRP A 46 -12.27 -5.06 19.55
C TRP A 46 -12.20 -3.63 20.08
N ILE A 47 -11.15 -2.90 19.73
CA ILE A 47 -10.97 -1.48 20.09
C ILE A 47 -12.04 -0.61 19.44
N ARG A 48 -12.36 -0.86 18.16
CA ARG A 48 -13.49 -0.20 17.48
C ARG A 48 -14.80 -0.38 18.25
N LEU A 49 -15.06 -1.54 18.83
CA LEU A 49 -16.28 -1.80 19.61
C LEU A 49 -16.29 -1.09 20.96
N LYS A 50 -15.12 -0.86 21.57
CA LYS A 50 -14.99 -0.25 22.89
C LYS A 50 -14.96 1.28 22.87
N VAL A 51 -14.41 1.89 21.83
CA VAL A 51 -14.22 3.35 21.77
C VAL A 51 -15.29 4.01 20.89
N PRO A 52 -16.30 4.71 21.45
CA PRO A 52 -17.40 5.29 20.69
C PRO A 52 -16.94 6.42 19.74
N VAL A 53 -15.80 7.05 20.00
CA VAL A 53 -15.20 8.06 19.10
C VAL A 53 -14.79 7.45 17.76
N LEU A 54 -14.19 6.26 17.78
CA LEU A 54 -13.76 5.55 16.56
C LEU A 54 -14.96 5.11 15.71
N GLN A 55 -16.10 4.81 16.36
CA GLN A 55 -17.36 4.49 15.67
C GLN A 55 -17.96 5.73 15.00
N ARG A 56 -17.91 6.89 15.67
CA ARG A 56 -18.40 8.16 15.12
C ARG A 56 -17.56 8.69 13.95
N LEU A 57 -16.26 8.36 13.94
CA LEU A 57 -15.33 8.73 12.87
C LEU A 57 -15.41 7.79 11.64
N PHE A 58 -16.35 6.84 11.61
CA PHE A 58 -16.53 5.84 10.55
C PHE A 58 -15.25 5.07 10.19
N LEU A 59 -14.30 4.93 11.13
CA LEU A 59 -13.06 4.23 10.86
C LEU A 59 -13.32 2.71 10.71
N PRO A 60 -12.93 2.10 9.57
CA PRO A 60 -12.99 0.66 9.41
C PRO A 60 -11.97 -0.02 10.33
N SER A 61 -12.27 -1.24 10.77
CA SER A 61 -11.39 -2.01 11.67
C SER A 61 -10.02 -2.32 11.06
N SER A 62 -9.91 -2.37 9.72
CA SER A 62 -8.65 -2.56 9.01
C SER A 62 -7.68 -1.38 9.20
N ILE A 63 -8.18 -0.14 9.14
CA ILE A 63 -7.36 1.05 9.38
C ILE A 63 -6.88 1.09 10.83
N ILE A 64 -7.76 0.78 11.78
CA ILE A 64 -7.42 0.74 13.20
C ILE A 64 -6.36 -0.35 13.45
N GLY A 65 -6.55 -1.56 12.90
CA GLY A 65 -5.56 -2.64 13.00
C GLY A 65 -4.22 -2.26 12.39
N GLY A 66 -4.21 -1.65 11.20
CA GLY A 66 -2.99 -1.17 10.55
C GLY A 66 -2.26 -0.11 11.37
N PHE A 67 -2.99 0.80 12.03
CA PHE A 67 -2.40 1.75 12.96
C PHE A 67 -1.70 1.05 14.14
N PHE A 68 -2.28 0.00 14.70
CA PHE A 68 -1.63 -0.78 15.75
C PHE A 68 -0.42 -1.55 15.22
N ALA A 69 -0.48 -2.12 14.01
CA ALA A 69 0.67 -2.75 13.38
C ALA A 69 1.85 -1.76 13.22
N LEU A 70 1.57 -0.50 12.84
CA LEU A 70 2.60 0.54 12.76
C LEU A 70 3.12 0.95 14.14
N LEU A 71 2.23 1.06 15.13
CA LEU A 71 2.60 1.41 16.50
C LEU A 71 3.55 0.37 17.12
N PHE A 72 3.30 -0.91 16.86
CA PHE A 72 4.12 -2.00 17.36
C PHE A 72 5.27 -2.41 16.42
N GLY A 73 5.33 -1.82 15.24
CA GLY A 73 6.29 -2.12 14.19
C GLY A 73 7.57 -1.28 14.24
N PRO A 74 8.34 -1.25 13.12
CA PRO A 74 9.62 -0.57 13.04
C PRO A 74 9.48 0.93 13.25
N GLU A 75 8.40 1.53 12.73
CA GLU A 75 8.27 2.98 12.62
C GLU A 75 8.12 3.69 13.96
N VAL A 76 7.51 3.04 14.96
CA VAL A 76 7.33 3.64 16.29
C VAL A 76 8.09 2.87 17.35
N LEU A 77 7.70 1.63 17.61
CA LEU A 77 8.30 0.84 18.69
C LEU A 77 9.75 0.47 18.38
N GLY A 78 10.07 0.10 17.13
CA GLY A 78 11.46 -0.13 16.69
C GLY A 78 12.34 1.10 16.92
N ARG A 79 11.91 2.28 16.45
CA ARG A 79 12.64 3.55 16.67
C ARG A 79 12.82 3.89 18.15
N ILE A 80 11.80 3.69 18.97
CA ILE A 80 11.87 3.97 20.42
C ILE A 80 12.87 3.03 21.10
N ILE A 81 12.84 1.73 20.80
CA ILE A 81 13.76 0.75 21.38
C ILE A 81 15.21 1.07 20.99
N THR A 82 15.45 1.36 19.72
CA THR A 82 16.78 1.75 19.24
C THR A 82 17.27 3.04 19.91
N ALA A 83 16.38 4.02 20.10
CA ALA A 83 16.72 5.28 20.78
C ALA A 83 17.04 5.09 22.28
N VAL A 84 16.38 4.16 22.97
CA VAL A 84 16.60 3.91 24.42
C VAL A 84 17.76 2.96 24.68
N THR A 85 17.94 1.94 23.82
CA THR A 85 18.91 0.86 24.03
C THR A 85 20.27 1.14 23.36
N GLY A 86 20.31 2.09 22.41
CA GLY A 86 21.53 2.45 21.67
C GLY A 86 22.04 1.37 20.71
N ASN A 87 21.28 0.27 20.54
CA ASN A 87 21.61 -0.86 19.69
C ASN A 87 20.36 -1.26 18.88
N GLU A 88 20.57 -1.73 17.65
CA GLU A 88 19.50 -2.25 16.77
C GLU A 88 19.06 -3.66 17.18
N VAL A 89 18.66 -3.84 18.43
CA VAL A 89 18.26 -5.16 18.96
C VAL A 89 16.92 -5.60 18.39
N MET A 90 16.07 -4.66 17.98
CA MET A 90 14.70 -4.93 17.53
C MET A 90 14.22 -3.91 16.48
N PRO A 91 14.83 -3.90 15.27
CA PRO A 91 14.54 -2.89 14.24
C PRO A 91 13.09 -2.95 13.74
N TYR A 92 12.48 -4.14 13.73
CA TYR A 92 11.10 -4.38 13.27
C TYR A 92 10.04 -4.36 14.39
N GLY A 93 10.40 -3.89 15.58
CA GLY A 93 9.52 -3.91 16.74
C GLY A 93 9.15 -5.33 17.16
N ILE A 94 7.90 -5.59 17.52
CA ILE A 94 7.48 -6.94 17.97
C ILE A 94 7.35 -7.95 16.82
N PHE A 95 7.55 -7.51 15.57
CA PHE A 95 7.42 -8.32 14.36
C PHE A 95 8.80 -8.59 13.74
N THR A 96 8.84 -9.47 12.75
CA THR A 96 10.07 -9.85 12.04
C THR A 96 10.08 -9.33 10.60
N GLU A 97 11.28 -9.22 10.02
CA GLU A 97 11.47 -8.81 8.62
C GLU A 97 10.70 -9.70 7.62
N PRO A 98 10.78 -11.05 7.69
CA PRO A 98 10.07 -11.90 6.74
C PRO A 98 8.54 -11.76 6.81
N MET A 99 7.99 -11.41 7.99
CA MET A 99 6.56 -11.12 8.11
C MET A 99 6.16 -9.86 7.36
N TYR A 100 6.99 -8.81 7.41
CA TYR A 100 6.75 -7.57 6.67
C TYR A 100 6.80 -7.78 5.17
N GLU A 101 7.74 -8.60 4.69
CA GLU A 101 7.84 -8.97 3.28
C GLU A 101 6.55 -9.66 2.81
N VAL A 102 6.09 -10.68 3.54
CA VAL A 102 4.82 -11.34 3.25
C VAL A 102 3.66 -10.34 3.23
N TRP A 103 3.56 -9.46 4.24
CA TRP A 103 2.49 -8.47 4.30
C TRP A 103 2.53 -7.43 3.18
N ALA A 104 3.71 -7.08 2.67
CA ALA A 104 3.86 -6.17 1.55
C ALA A 104 3.38 -6.80 0.24
N GLU A 105 3.55 -8.10 0.06
CA GLU A 105 3.11 -8.84 -1.12
C GLU A 105 1.61 -9.15 -1.12
N LEU A 106 1.03 -9.42 0.06
CA LEU A 106 -0.38 -9.82 0.22
C LEU A 106 -1.36 -8.90 -0.52
N PRO A 107 -1.32 -7.55 -0.40
CA PRO A 107 -2.22 -6.67 -1.14
C PRO A 107 -2.14 -6.84 -2.66
N GLY A 108 -0.94 -7.07 -3.21
CA GLY A 108 -0.71 -7.26 -4.64
C GLY A 108 -1.30 -8.55 -5.19
N ILE A 109 -1.28 -9.63 -4.39
CA ILE A 109 -1.91 -10.90 -4.77
C ILE A 109 -3.43 -10.80 -4.59
N LEU A 110 -3.89 -10.29 -3.46
CA LEU A 110 -5.31 -10.19 -3.12
C LEU A 110 -6.06 -9.24 -4.06
N ILE A 111 -5.44 -8.15 -4.54
CA ILE A 111 -6.10 -7.23 -5.47
C ILE A 111 -6.44 -7.90 -6.81
N ASN A 112 -5.56 -8.77 -7.31
CA ASN A 112 -5.81 -9.53 -8.54
C ASN A 112 -7.00 -10.48 -8.37
N VAL A 113 -7.07 -11.17 -7.23
CA VAL A 113 -8.19 -12.07 -6.89
C VAL A 113 -9.49 -11.29 -6.76
N VAL A 114 -9.49 -10.17 -6.02
CA VAL A 114 -10.68 -9.33 -5.84
C VAL A 114 -11.18 -8.76 -7.17
N PHE A 115 -10.30 -8.29 -8.05
CA PHE A 115 -10.70 -7.81 -9.37
C PHE A 115 -11.24 -8.93 -10.26
N ALA A 116 -10.61 -10.10 -10.26
CA ALA A 116 -11.11 -11.25 -10.99
C ALA A 116 -12.52 -11.65 -10.51
N CYS A 117 -12.73 -11.74 -9.19
CA CYS A 117 -14.03 -12.05 -8.60
C CYS A 117 -15.09 -10.97 -8.87
N LEU A 118 -14.71 -9.69 -8.88
CA LEU A 118 -15.63 -8.59 -9.20
C LEU A 118 -16.17 -8.69 -10.63
N PHE A 119 -15.33 -9.13 -11.58
CA PHE A 119 -15.75 -9.35 -12.97
C PHE A 119 -16.52 -10.65 -13.19
N ILE A 120 -16.33 -11.66 -12.35
CA ILE A 120 -17.09 -12.93 -12.41
C ILE A 120 -18.48 -12.80 -11.77
N GLY A 121 -18.61 -11.97 -10.73
CA GLY A 121 -19.82 -11.89 -9.89
C GLY A 121 -21.05 -11.23 -10.53
N PHE A 122 -20.89 -10.50 -11.64
CA PHE A 122 -21.99 -9.79 -12.30
C PHE A 122 -21.84 -9.84 -13.83
N ALA A 123 -22.97 -9.91 -14.55
CA ALA A 123 -22.96 -9.72 -15.99
C ALA A 123 -22.49 -8.28 -16.31
N LEU A 124 -21.39 -8.15 -17.04
CA LEU A 124 -20.84 -6.84 -17.40
C LEU A 124 -21.87 -6.03 -18.20
N PRO A 125 -22.35 -4.88 -17.68
CA PRO A 125 -23.22 -4.00 -18.44
C PRO A 125 -22.48 -3.47 -19.66
N ARG A 126 -23.22 -2.98 -20.67
CA ARG A 126 -22.60 -2.44 -21.87
C ARG A 126 -21.75 -1.22 -21.50
N LEU A 127 -20.63 -1.01 -22.18
CA LEU A 127 -19.69 0.08 -21.88
C LEU A 127 -20.37 1.47 -21.85
N GLN A 128 -21.37 1.67 -22.70
CA GLN A 128 -22.22 2.86 -22.72
C GLN A 128 -22.99 3.10 -21.41
N ASP A 129 -23.48 2.04 -20.76
CA ASP A 129 -24.27 2.13 -19.53
C ASP A 129 -23.35 2.40 -18.35
N ILE A 130 -22.15 1.81 -18.37
CA ILE A 130 -21.04 2.15 -17.45
C ILE A 130 -20.69 3.64 -17.58
N TRP A 131 -20.55 4.15 -18.81
CA TRP A 131 -20.18 5.56 -19.02
C TRP A 131 -21.27 6.54 -18.61
N LYS A 132 -22.54 6.22 -18.85
CA LYS A 132 -23.67 7.06 -18.43
C LYS A 132 -23.77 7.21 -16.91
N VAL A 133 -23.43 6.16 -16.16
CA VAL A 133 -23.52 6.15 -14.69
C VAL A 133 -22.21 6.59 -14.03
N GLY A 134 -21.09 6.03 -14.47
CA GLY A 134 -19.76 6.26 -13.91
C GLY A 134 -19.06 7.51 -14.46
N GLY A 135 -19.34 7.91 -15.71
CA GLY A 135 -18.71 9.07 -16.35
C GLY A 135 -18.89 10.37 -15.56
N PRO A 136 -20.12 10.73 -15.14
CA PRO A 136 -20.33 11.91 -14.30
C PRO A 136 -19.57 11.86 -12.97
N GLN A 137 -19.45 10.68 -12.35
CA GLN A 137 -18.71 10.49 -11.10
C GLN A 137 -17.20 10.64 -11.30
N VAL A 138 -16.66 10.10 -12.40
CA VAL A 138 -15.24 10.26 -12.76
C VAL A 138 -14.93 11.72 -13.06
N ALA A 139 -15.77 12.40 -13.85
CA ALA A 139 -15.60 13.82 -14.16
C ALA A 139 -15.66 14.70 -12.89
N LEU A 140 -16.58 14.39 -11.96
CA LEU A 140 -16.68 15.07 -10.68
C LEU A 140 -15.43 14.82 -9.82
N GLY A 141 -15.01 13.56 -9.66
CA GLY A 141 -13.80 13.22 -8.90
C GLY A 141 -12.55 13.89 -9.47
N TYR A 142 -12.46 13.97 -10.80
CA TYR A 142 -11.40 14.67 -11.49
C TYR A 142 -11.44 16.18 -11.24
N THR A 143 -12.62 16.79 -11.28
CA THR A 143 -12.83 18.22 -10.96
C THR A 143 -12.48 18.55 -9.51
N ILE A 144 -12.88 17.70 -8.56
CA ILE A 144 -12.55 17.84 -7.13
C ILE A 144 -11.04 17.74 -6.92
N SER A 145 -10.39 16.78 -7.59
CA SER A 145 -8.94 16.63 -7.53
C SER A 145 -8.23 17.91 -7.99
N TRP A 146 -8.68 18.51 -9.09
CA TRP A 146 -8.19 19.81 -9.58
C TRP A 146 -8.39 20.94 -8.58
N ALA A 147 -9.59 21.03 -7.99
CA ALA A 147 -9.87 22.04 -6.97
C ALA A 147 -8.96 21.86 -5.76
N GLN A 148 -8.73 20.62 -5.31
CA GLN A 148 -7.83 20.31 -4.20
C GLN A 148 -6.38 20.68 -4.51
N TYR A 149 -5.88 20.41 -5.73
CA TYR A 149 -4.55 20.83 -6.15
C TYR A 149 -4.42 22.36 -6.18
N ALA A 150 -5.38 23.06 -6.78
CA ALA A 150 -5.37 24.51 -6.87
C ALA A 150 -5.37 25.16 -5.47
N VAL A 151 -6.23 24.69 -4.58
CA VAL A 151 -6.30 25.17 -3.19
C VAL A 151 -5.03 24.82 -2.41
N GLY A 152 -4.51 23.59 -2.54
CA GLY A 152 -3.29 23.16 -1.87
C GLY A 152 -2.07 23.99 -2.27
N ILE A 153 -1.93 24.30 -3.56
CA ILE A 153 -0.87 25.17 -4.08
C ILE A 153 -1.05 26.61 -3.58
N LEU A 154 -2.27 27.14 -3.59
CA LEU A 154 -2.55 28.49 -3.10
C LEU A 154 -2.18 28.62 -1.62
N VAL A 155 -2.57 27.64 -0.79
CA VAL A 155 -2.23 27.59 0.64
C VAL A 155 -0.73 27.45 0.84
N ALA A 156 -0.06 26.61 0.05
CA ALA A 156 1.40 26.46 0.11
C ALA A 156 2.12 27.78 -0.15
N ILE A 157 1.71 28.53 -1.19
CA ILE A 157 2.32 29.82 -1.53
C ILE A 157 2.00 30.89 -0.47
N THR A 158 0.74 30.98 -0.02
CA THR A 158 0.26 32.12 0.79
C THR A 158 0.47 31.95 2.30
N ILE A 159 0.48 30.72 2.81
CA ILE A 159 0.65 30.44 4.25
C ILE A 159 2.00 29.78 4.49
N LEU A 160 2.34 28.73 3.75
CA LEU A 160 3.52 27.91 4.05
C LEU A 160 4.83 28.64 3.70
N THR A 161 4.90 29.35 2.57
CA THR A 161 6.09 30.14 2.17
C THR A 161 6.46 31.25 3.15
N PRO A 162 5.54 32.15 3.57
CA PRO A 162 5.91 33.21 4.51
C PRO A 162 6.17 32.70 5.94
N LEU A 163 5.53 31.59 6.34
CA LEU A 163 5.65 31.06 7.71
C LEU A 163 6.93 30.24 7.91
N PHE A 164 7.44 29.57 6.86
CA PHE A 164 8.66 28.74 6.91
C PHE A 164 9.86 29.33 6.16
N GLY A 165 9.74 30.52 5.57
CA GLY A 165 10.86 31.19 4.90
C GLY A 165 11.42 30.43 3.71
N MET A 166 10.57 29.72 2.97
CA MET A 166 10.99 28.88 1.83
C MET A 166 11.68 29.72 0.73
N SER A 167 12.81 29.22 0.22
CA SER A 167 13.68 29.95 -0.71
C SER A 167 13.12 30.02 -2.14
N LEU A 168 13.58 31.02 -2.91
CA LEU A 168 13.12 31.35 -4.28
C LEU A 168 13.15 30.15 -5.26
N GLN A 169 13.97 29.13 -5.00
CA GLN A 169 14.09 27.91 -5.82
C GLN A 169 12.85 26.99 -5.70
N GLN A 170 12.20 26.92 -4.54
CA GLN A 170 11.00 26.09 -4.35
C GLN A 170 9.78 26.68 -5.05
N VAL A 171 9.70 28.02 -5.14
CA VAL A 171 8.65 28.72 -5.89
C VAL A 171 8.78 28.46 -7.40
N HIS A 172 10.02 28.35 -7.92
CA HIS A 172 10.25 28.00 -9.32
C HIS A 172 9.87 26.53 -9.62
N LEU A 173 10.20 25.59 -8.72
CA LEU A 173 9.77 24.19 -8.85
C LEU A 173 8.25 24.03 -8.78
N LEU A 174 7.57 24.83 -7.96
CA LEU A 174 6.12 24.84 -7.91
C LEU A 174 5.50 25.33 -9.23
N LYS A 175 6.12 26.33 -9.88
CA LYS A 175 5.72 26.81 -11.21
C LYS A 175 5.98 25.79 -12.32
N SER A 176 7.11 25.08 -12.28
CA SER A 176 7.39 24.01 -13.26
C SER A 176 6.49 22.80 -13.06
N VAL A 177 6.14 22.45 -11.82
CA VAL A 177 5.11 21.44 -11.54
C VAL A 177 3.75 21.91 -12.03
N LEU A 178 3.39 23.18 -11.83
CA LEU A 178 2.14 23.74 -12.35
C LEU A 178 2.06 23.69 -13.88
N LEU A 179 3.17 24.03 -14.56
CA LEU A 179 3.27 23.95 -16.02
C LEU A 179 3.25 22.50 -16.51
N ALA A 180 3.97 21.59 -15.85
CA ALA A 180 3.98 20.17 -16.20
C ALA A 180 2.62 19.50 -15.97
N VAL A 181 1.92 19.83 -14.87
CA VAL A 181 0.55 19.38 -14.62
C VAL A 181 -0.41 19.97 -15.65
N THR A 182 -0.26 21.25 -16.01
CA THR A 182 -1.08 21.89 -17.05
C THR A 182 -0.82 21.32 -18.45
N GLU A 183 0.43 20.98 -18.79
CA GLU A 183 0.80 20.38 -20.08
C GLU A 183 0.37 18.92 -20.19
N ARG A 184 0.62 18.09 -19.16
CA ARG A 184 0.23 16.67 -19.15
C ARG A 184 -1.27 16.46 -19.37
N GLN A 185 -2.08 17.44 -18.98
CA GLN A 185 -3.55 17.37 -19.06
C GLN A 185 -4.10 18.01 -20.34
N ARG A 186 -3.28 18.77 -21.09
CA ARG A 186 -3.63 19.27 -22.43
C ARG A 186 -3.66 18.15 -23.48
N ASP A 187 -2.91 17.08 -23.23
CA ASP A 187 -2.83 15.90 -24.11
C ASP A 187 -3.97 14.89 -23.91
N PHE A 188 -4.96 15.18 -23.05
CA PHE A 188 -6.13 14.30 -22.94
C PHE A 188 -7.02 14.51 -24.17
N PRO A 189 -7.17 13.53 -25.07
CA PRO A 189 -8.07 13.67 -26.19
C PRO A 189 -9.48 13.72 -25.62
N ILE A 190 -10.10 14.89 -25.71
CA ILE A 190 -11.55 15.02 -25.58
C ILE A 190 -12.13 14.27 -26.77
N ALA A 191 -12.33 12.96 -26.63
CA ALA A 191 -13.15 12.18 -27.54
C ALA A 191 -14.64 12.50 -27.26
N LEU A 192 -15.02 13.77 -27.47
CA LEU A 192 -16.39 14.17 -27.74
C LEU A 192 -16.57 14.11 -29.26
N ASN A 193 -16.69 12.89 -29.80
CA ASN A 193 -17.30 12.70 -31.11
C ASN A 193 -17.90 11.30 -31.24
N HIS A 194 -19.06 11.09 -30.60
CA HIS A 194 -20.29 10.56 -31.21
C HIS A 194 -21.38 10.36 -30.14
#